data_AF-A0A428RAQ9-F1
#
_entry.id   AF-A0A428RAQ9-F1
#
_cell.length_a   1.000
_cell.length_b   1.000
_cell.length_c   1.000
_cell.angle_alpha   90.00
_cell.angle_beta   90.00
_cell.angle_gamma   90.00
#
_symmetry.space_group_name_H-M   'P 1'
#
loop_
_entity.id
_entity.type
_entity.pdbx_description
1 polymer ?
#
loop_
_entity_poly.entity_id
_entity_poly.type
_entity_poly.pdbx_seq_one_letter_code
_entity_poly.pdbx_strand_id
1 'polypeptide(L)'
;MQAITNEEKPVLSRIGDLTQLTENYMRGFKYSILPRSRLDLCLIPITRVRPLQLNRQVSSYTIPTMTTGVFRYIDPASSVGADGSHVKPWSKVDVDQTSFKRTERKRSVINIRDAARSTPFGVDVSGFDVFTSPAKETAFTDDEAVREGYYAVVEELLRKKIPGIKKVVIFDHTIRKREKDSARQPVQQLHVDQTPGAAEVRVRRHVEDPVEAEELIKGRYQIINVWRPIGHAATDFPLAVVDWRTTQPEDLISVDLLYPKRKDGDDHDDRGKEVRPDEATFTSTEGYEVRGETYAIAPSDKHKFYYAKDMTPEEGMLIKCFDSRSQGLPGGREGLAGLTPHTAFVDPATPADAKGRQSIEVRCLVFY
;
A
#
# COMPACT_ATOMS: atom_id res chain seq x y z
N MET A 1 8.73 34.89 -47.38
CA MET A 1 8.27 36.29 -47.56
C MET A 1 8.01 36.84 -46.17
N GLN A 2 9.05 37.41 -45.54
CA GLN A 2 9.36 38.85 -45.56
C GLN A 2 8.42 39.61 -44.61
N ALA A 3 8.88 40.04 -43.43
CA ALA A 3 9.80 41.17 -43.16
C ALA A 3 8.96 42.37 -42.71
N ILE A 4 9.04 42.77 -41.43
CA ILE A 4 9.98 43.74 -40.85
C ILE A 4 9.65 45.18 -41.26
N THR A 5 9.49 46.07 -40.26
CA THR A 5 10.28 47.30 -39.99
C THR A 5 9.81 47.84 -38.62
N ASN A 6 10.64 47.80 -37.55
CA ASN A 6 11.68 48.78 -37.12
C ASN A 6 11.06 50.15 -36.75
N GLU A 7 11.33 50.80 -35.60
CA GLU A 7 12.64 51.22 -35.03
C GLU A 7 12.58 51.36 -33.48
N GLU A 8 13.53 50.82 -32.70
CA GLU A 8 14.72 51.45 -32.00
C GLU A 8 14.41 52.36 -30.78
N LYS A 9 14.60 51.96 -29.49
CA LYS A 9 15.80 51.92 -28.57
C LYS A 9 16.46 53.29 -28.26
N PRO A 10 17.13 53.56 -27.09
CA PRO A 10 17.87 52.65 -26.17
C PRO A 10 17.69 52.88 -24.63
N VAL A 11 17.86 51.91 -23.71
CA VAL A 11 19.05 51.28 -23.02
C VAL A 11 19.82 52.14 -21.98
N LEU A 12 20.09 51.49 -20.83
CA LEU A 12 21.11 51.69 -19.75
C LEU A 12 20.55 52.29 -18.44
N SER A 13 20.85 51.82 -17.23
CA SER A 13 21.67 50.70 -16.71
C SER A 13 21.56 50.74 -15.17
N ARG A 14 21.58 49.59 -14.47
CA ARG A 14 22.62 49.22 -13.47
C ARG A 14 22.18 48.08 -12.53
N ILE A 15 23.19 47.28 -12.25
CA ILE A 15 23.31 46.12 -11.38
C ILE A 15 23.35 46.56 -9.90
N GLY A 16 22.86 45.68 -9.00
CA GLY A 16 23.08 45.69 -7.55
C GLY A 16 21.75 45.41 -6.82
N ASP A 17 21.63 44.55 -5.82
CA ASP A 17 22.56 43.73 -5.06
C ASP A 17 21.70 42.68 -4.32
N LEU A 18 22.18 41.44 -4.23
CA LEU A 18 21.44 40.29 -3.69
C LEU A 18 21.85 40.05 -2.23
N THR A 19 21.29 40.80 -1.28
CA THR A 19 21.35 40.46 0.15
C THR A 19 20.31 41.23 0.96
N GLN A 20 19.08 40.72 1.05
CA GLN A 20 18.18 41.09 2.16
C GLN A 20 16.99 40.11 2.22
N LEU A 21 17.11 38.98 2.92
CA LEU A 21 15.94 38.21 3.39
C LEU A 21 16.30 37.09 4.38
N THR A 22 17.00 37.43 5.46
CA THR A 22 16.97 36.64 6.71
C THR A 22 17.32 37.56 7.87
N GLU A 23 16.32 38.04 8.60
CA GLU A 23 16.38 38.41 10.02
C GLU A 23 15.11 39.19 10.35
N ASN A 24 14.09 38.50 10.86
CA ASN A 24 13.03 39.09 11.69
C ASN A 24 12.10 37.98 12.19
N TYR A 25 12.56 37.20 13.15
CA TYR A 25 11.68 36.53 14.09
C TYR A 25 12.48 36.31 15.38
N MET A 26 11.84 36.54 16.53
CA MET A 26 12.36 36.39 17.91
C MET A 26 12.87 37.67 18.60
N ARG A 27 11.98 38.63 18.87
CA ARG A 27 12.07 39.46 20.09
C ARG A 27 10.67 39.83 20.59
N GLY A 28 10.29 39.27 21.74
CA GLY A 28 9.03 39.60 22.39
C GLY A 28 8.77 38.82 23.68
N PHE A 29 9.59 39.03 24.72
CA PHE A 29 9.16 38.76 26.10
C PHE A 29 9.66 39.88 27.00
N LYS A 30 8.70 40.63 27.56
CA LYS A 30 8.89 41.65 28.60
C LYS A 30 8.91 40.94 29.96
N TYR A 31 9.92 41.21 30.80
CA TYR A 31 9.85 40.94 32.23
C TYR A 31 10.01 42.23 33.03
N SER A 32 9.18 42.34 34.06
CA SER A 32 9.01 43.46 34.98
C SER A 32 10.18 43.59 35.97
N ILE A 33 10.48 44.84 36.33
CA ILE A 33 11.49 45.22 37.33
C ILE A 33 10.80 45.38 38.69
N LEU A 34 11.34 44.75 39.74
CA LEU A 34 11.16 45.14 41.15
C LEU A 34 12.48 44.92 41.93
N PRO A 35 12.72 45.62 43.07
CA PRO A 35 14.05 46.12 43.43
C PRO A 35 14.84 45.30 44.46
N ARG A 36 16.12 45.67 44.53
CA ARG A 36 17.25 45.14 45.32
C ARG A 36 16.99 44.91 46.82
N SER A 37 17.51 43.79 47.33
CA SER A 37 18.06 43.69 48.70
C SER A 37 19.30 42.78 48.72
N ARG A 38 20.22 43.12 49.64
CA ARG A 38 21.61 42.63 49.82
C ARG A 38 21.69 41.12 50.06
N LEU A 39 22.70 40.46 49.52
CA LEU A 39 23.27 39.22 50.07
C LEU A 39 24.78 39.12 49.81
N ASP A 40 25.46 38.53 50.78
CA ASP A 40 26.89 38.53 51.06
C ASP A 40 27.79 37.85 50.02
N LEU A 41 29.03 38.34 49.91
CA LEU A 41 30.11 37.68 49.16
C LEU A 41 30.54 36.39 49.88
N CYS A 42 30.19 35.24 49.32
CA CYS A 42 30.84 33.97 49.63
C CYS A 42 31.79 33.60 48.47
N LEU A 43 33.10 33.64 48.73
CA LEU A 43 34.13 33.18 47.80
C LEU A 43 34.20 31.65 47.83
N ILE A 44 33.80 30.98 46.73
CA ILE A 44 33.97 29.54 46.53
C ILE A 44 35.21 29.31 45.64
N PRO A 45 36.11 28.35 45.96
CA PRO A 45 37.30 28.11 45.16
C PRO A 45 36.96 27.47 43.80
N ILE A 46 37.64 27.93 42.75
CA ILE A 46 37.54 27.40 41.38
C ILE A 46 38.13 25.99 41.35
N THR A 47 37.29 24.96 41.37
CA THR A 47 37.70 23.60 40.99
C THR A 47 37.72 23.45 39.48
N ARG A 48 38.83 22.90 38.96
CA ARG A 48 39.10 22.57 37.55
C ARG A 48 37.85 22.18 36.74
N VAL A 49 37.56 22.97 35.72
CA VAL A 49 36.60 22.62 34.65
C VAL A 49 37.16 21.41 33.91
N ARG A 50 36.48 20.25 34.03
CA ARG A 50 36.73 19.12 33.12
C ARG A 50 36.18 19.49 31.74
N PRO A 51 36.91 19.22 30.65
CA PRO A 51 36.36 19.46 29.32
C PRO A 51 35.13 18.56 29.13
N LEU A 52 33.98 19.18 28.87
CA LEU A 52 32.80 18.51 28.35
C LEU A 52 33.18 17.86 27.02
N GLN A 53 33.42 16.55 27.03
CA GLN A 53 33.38 15.75 25.82
C GLN A 53 31.96 15.86 25.27
N LEU A 54 31.78 16.72 24.27
CA LEU A 54 30.61 16.68 23.42
C LEU A 54 30.64 15.32 22.72
N ASN A 55 29.93 14.35 23.28
CA ASN A 55 29.62 13.11 22.58
C ASN A 55 28.71 13.50 21.41
N ARG A 56 29.33 13.83 20.26
CA ARG A 56 28.64 13.78 18.98
C ARG A 56 28.25 12.33 18.78
N GLN A 57 27.05 11.98 19.20
CA GLN A 57 26.37 10.80 18.71
C GLN A 57 26.12 11.08 17.23
N VAL A 58 27.09 10.73 16.38
CA VAL A 58 26.90 10.68 14.94
C VAL A 58 25.89 9.56 14.75
N SER A 59 24.60 9.91 14.70
CA SER A 59 23.59 9.00 14.17
C SER A 59 24.04 8.68 12.76
N SER A 60 24.64 7.50 12.58
CA SER A 60 25.02 7.01 11.27
C SER A 60 23.74 6.83 10.48
N TYR A 61 23.38 7.85 9.68
CA TYR A 61 22.28 7.78 8.72
C TYR A 61 22.62 6.64 7.77
N THR A 62 22.11 5.45 8.07
CA THR A 62 22.32 4.27 7.23
C THR A 62 21.31 4.41 6.11
N ILE A 63 21.81 4.59 4.89
CA ILE A 63 20.96 4.68 3.70
C ILE A 63 20.15 3.38 3.62
N PRO A 64 18.82 3.43 3.49
CA PRO A 64 18.01 2.23 3.40
C PRO A 64 18.49 1.32 2.28
N THR A 65 18.53 0.01 2.51
CA THR A 65 18.85 -0.93 1.43
C THR A 65 17.76 -0.85 0.35
N MET A 66 18.19 -0.84 -0.91
CA MET A 66 17.31 -0.67 -2.06
C MET A 66 17.66 -1.71 -3.13
N THR A 67 16.64 -2.19 -3.82
CA THR A 67 16.77 -2.96 -5.07
C THR A 67 16.01 -2.23 -6.19
N THR A 68 15.91 -2.84 -7.36
CA THR A 68 15.06 -2.35 -8.45
C THR A 68 14.08 -3.43 -8.88
N GLY A 69 12.89 -3.04 -9.30
CA GLY A 69 11.90 -3.95 -9.88
C GLY A 69 11.35 -3.39 -11.18
N VAL A 70 10.85 -4.28 -12.04
CA VAL A 70 10.05 -3.91 -13.22
C VAL A 70 8.59 -4.16 -12.86
N PHE A 71 7.78 -3.12 -12.92
CA PHE A 71 6.39 -3.14 -12.48
C PHE A 71 5.43 -2.93 -13.65
N ARG A 72 4.35 -3.73 -13.67
CA ARG A 72 3.32 -3.67 -14.72
C ARG A 72 2.17 -2.77 -14.29
N TYR A 73 2.09 -1.61 -14.93
CA TYR A 73 1.02 -0.63 -14.78
C TYR A 73 -0.04 -0.85 -15.87
N ILE A 74 -1.27 -0.39 -15.64
CA ILE A 74 -2.23 -0.22 -16.75
C ILE A 74 -1.71 0.85 -17.71
N ASP A 75 -1.94 0.67 -19.01
CA ASP A 75 -1.80 1.73 -20.00
C ASP A 75 -3.15 2.47 -20.13
N PRO A 76 -3.31 3.69 -19.59
CA PRO A 76 -4.58 4.40 -19.68
C PRO A 76 -5.03 4.65 -21.13
N ALA A 77 -4.09 4.76 -22.07
CA ALA A 77 -4.38 4.94 -23.48
C ALA A 77 -4.98 3.69 -24.15
N SER A 78 -5.01 2.55 -23.46
CA SER A 78 -5.65 1.32 -23.95
C SER A 78 -7.10 1.15 -23.53
N SER A 79 -7.63 2.08 -22.72
CA SER A 79 -9.01 2.08 -22.23
C SER A 79 -9.82 3.21 -22.89
N VAL A 80 -9.68 3.33 -24.22
CA VAL A 80 -10.38 4.33 -25.03
C VAL A 80 -11.03 3.65 -26.25
N GLY A 81 -12.25 4.05 -26.58
CA GLY A 81 -13.01 3.57 -27.72
C GLY A 81 -12.55 4.23 -29.02
N ALA A 82 -13.10 3.74 -30.14
CA ALA A 82 -12.76 4.27 -31.48
C ALA A 82 -13.14 5.75 -31.67
N ASP A 83 -14.12 6.23 -30.91
CA ASP A 83 -14.58 7.62 -30.86
C ASP A 83 -13.83 8.48 -29.83
N GLY A 84 -12.83 7.91 -29.13
CA GLY A 84 -12.09 8.56 -28.06
C GLY A 84 -12.79 8.59 -26.71
N SER A 85 -13.99 7.98 -26.58
CA SER A 85 -14.66 7.83 -25.29
C SER A 85 -13.90 6.88 -24.37
N HIS A 86 -13.97 7.08 -23.07
CA HIS A 86 -13.38 6.15 -22.11
C HIS A 86 -14.18 4.84 -22.08
N VAL A 87 -13.50 3.71 -22.29
CA VAL A 87 -14.10 2.38 -22.18
C VAL A 87 -13.63 1.77 -20.87
N LYS A 88 -14.58 1.42 -20.00
CA LYS A 88 -14.26 0.83 -18.70
C LYS A 88 -13.47 -0.48 -18.91
N PRO A 89 -12.25 -0.58 -18.35
CA PRO A 89 -11.45 -1.79 -18.51
C PRO A 89 -11.99 -2.97 -17.70
N TRP A 90 -11.64 -4.18 -18.13
CA TRP A 90 -11.96 -5.42 -17.43
C TRP A 90 -10.77 -6.37 -17.39
N SER A 91 -10.79 -7.29 -16.43
CA SER A 91 -9.84 -8.40 -16.30
C SER A 91 -10.56 -9.69 -15.90
N LYS A 92 -10.07 -10.83 -16.39
CA LYS A 92 -10.54 -12.15 -15.94
C LYS A 92 -9.82 -12.57 -14.66
N VAL A 93 -10.53 -13.31 -13.81
CA VAL A 93 -9.99 -13.77 -12.51
C VAL A 93 -9.24 -15.08 -12.57
N ASP A 94 -9.51 -15.90 -13.59
CA ASP A 94 -9.03 -17.27 -13.78
C ASP A 94 -7.90 -17.39 -14.82
N VAL A 95 -7.64 -16.33 -15.58
CA VAL A 95 -6.54 -16.23 -16.54
C VAL A 95 -6.01 -14.81 -16.62
N ASP A 96 -4.72 -14.64 -16.93
CA ASP A 96 -4.08 -13.34 -17.13
C ASP A 96 -4.49 -12.69 -18.46
N GLN A 97 -5.78 -12.37 -18.60
CA GLN A 97 -6.36 -11.69 -19.76
C GLN A 97 -7.11 -10.42 -19.32
N THR A 98 -6.86 -9.33 -20.05
CA THR A 98 -7.41 -8.01 -19.79
C THR A 98 -7.91 -7.35 -21.08
N SER A 99 -8.80 -6.37 -20.97
CA SER A 99 -9.17 -5.49 -22.09
C SER A 99 -8.16 -4.37 -22.34
N PHE A 100 -7.32 -4.09 -21.34
CA PHE A 100 -6.30 -3.06 -21.39
C PHE A 100 -4.91 -3.66 -21.63
N LYS A 101 -4.00 -2.83 -22.15
CA LYS A 101 -2.57 -3.12 -22.26
C LYS A 101 -1.84 -2.73 -20.98
N ARG A 102 -0.66 -3.31 -20.80
CA ARG A 102 0.23 -3.00 -19.67
C ARG A 102 1.46 -2.26 -20.15
N THR A 103 1.91 -1.29 -19.35
CA THR A 103 3.22 -0.69 -19.52
C THR A 103 4.14 -1.12 -18.39
N GLU A 104 5.40 -1.40 -18.73
CA GLU A 104 6.41 -1.76 -17.74
C GLU A 104 7.26 -0.54 -17.36
N ARG A 105 7.45 -0.34 -16.06
CA ARG A 105 8.27 0.73 -15.51
C ARG A 105 9.27 0.16 -14.52
N LYS A 106 10.54 0.43 -14.74
CA LYS A 106 11.58 0.16 -13.74
C LYS A 106 11.45 1.18 -12.60
N ARG A 107 11.46 0.71 -11.36
CA ARG A 107 11.41 1.55 -10.15
C ARG A 107 12.39 1.03 -9.10
N SER A 108 12.86 1.94 -8.27
CA SER A 108 13.59 1.56 -7.05
C SER A 108 12.61 1.07 -5.99
N VAL A 109 13.02 0.05 -5.23
CA VAL A 109 12.21 -0.58 -4.18
C VAL A 109 13.01 -0.56 -2.88
N ILE A 110 12.44 0.04 -1.84
CA ILE A 110 13.12 0.28 -0.57
C ILE A 110 12.77 -0.82 0.44
N ASN A 111 13.74 -1.35 1.15
CA ASN A 111 13.48 -2.29 2.25
C ASN A 111 12.77 -1.57 3.41
N ILE A 112 11.55 -2.02 3.73
CA ILE A 112 10.69 -1.42 4.76
C ILE A 112 11.40 -1.38 6.11
N ARG A 113 12.13 -2.45 6.47
CA ARG A 113 12.79 -2.56 7.79
C ARG A 113 13.84 -1.47 8.00
N ASP A 114 14.52 -1.06 6.94
CA ASP A 114 15.49 0.03 7.02
C ASP A 114 14.81 1.40 7.00
N ALA A 115 13.82 1.58 6.12
CA ALA A 115 13.07 2.82 6.04
C ALA A 115 12.30 3.14 7.34
N ALA A 116 11.86 2.12 8.08
CA ALA A 116 11.11 2.27 9.33
C ALA A 116 11.89 2.99 10.44
N ARG A 117 13.22 3.10 10.31
CA ARG A 117 14.08 3.83 11.27
C ARG A 117 13.87 5.35 11.21
N SER A 118 13.38 5.88 10.09
CA SER A 118 13.19 7.32 9.87
C SER A 118 11.80 7.68 9.36
N THR A 119 11.06 6.71 8.84
CA THR A 119 9.74 6.91 8.24
C THR A 119 8.71 6.06 8.97
N PRO A 120 7.65 6.65 9.56
CA PRO A 120 6.59 5.87 10.15
C PRO A 120 5.77 5.16 9.08
N PHE A 121 5.46 3.89 9.34
CA PHE A 121 4.54 3.06 8.57
C PHE A 121 3.35 2.67 9.45
N GLY A 122 2.25 2.32 8.80
CA GLY A 122 1.00 1.96 9.46
C GLY A 122 -0.15 1.99 8.47
N VAL A 123 -1.17 1.17 8.70
CA VAL A 123 -2.34 1.09 7.81
C VAL A 123 -3.04 2.44 7.63
N ASP A 124 -3.03 3.31 8.64
CA ASP A 124 -3.62 4.66 8.58
C ASP A 124 -2.67 5.74 8.03
N VAL A 125 -1.38 5.42 7.85
CA VAL A 125 -0.33 6.37 7.44
C VAL A 125 0.15 6.08 6.01
N SER A 126 0.68 4.89 5.77
CA SER A 126 1.22 4.44 4.48
C SER A 126 0.29 3.51 3.73
N GLY A 127 -0.77 3.02 4.38
CA GLY A 127 -1.68 1.99 3.87
C GLY A 127 -1.28 0.57 4.25
N PHE A 128 -0.03 0.35 4.67
CA PHE A 128 0.50 -0.96 5.03
C PHE A 128 1.38 -0.90 6.27
N ASP A 129 1.61 -2.06 6.88
CA ASP A 129 2.56 -2.24 7.98
C ASP A 129 3.20 -3.63 7.92
N VAL A 130 4.43 -3.77 8.43
CA VAL A 130 5.13 -5.06 8.56
C VAL A 130 5.44 -5.30 10.02
N PHE A 131 5.19 -6.51 10.48
CA PHE A 131 5.35 -6.86 11.89
C PHE A 131 5.87 -8.28 12.06
N THR A 132 6.56 -8.51 13.17
CA THR A 132 6.89 -9.85 13.65
C THR A 132 5.71 -10.42 14.42
N SER A 133 5.26 -11.61 14.04
CA SER A 133 4.20 -12.35 14.71
C SER A 133 4.36 -13.84 14.37
N PRO A 134 5.13 -14.61 15.13
CA PRO A 134 5.28 -16.04 14.91
C PRO A 134 3.92 -16.76 14.82
N ALA A 135 3.75 -17.60 13.80
CA ALA A 135 2.55 -18.42 13.64
C ALA A 135 2.86 -19.87 14.02
N LYS A 136 1.95 -20.52 14.75
CA LYS A 136 2.07 -21.94 15.07
C LYS A 136 1.81 -22.84 13.87
N GLU A 137 0.86 -22.44 13.02
CA GLU A 137 0.58 -23.08 11.74
C GLU A 137 1.50 -22.50 10.67
N THR A 138 2.26 -23.36 9.99
CA THR A 138 3.27 -22.94 9.00
C THR A 138 3.14 -23.65 7.66
N ALA A 139 2.27 -24.66 7.54
CA ALA A 139 2.10 -25.45 6.33
C ALA A 139 0.91 -24.96 5.50
N PHE A 140 -0.20 -24.56 6.14
CA PHE A 140 -1.41 -24.07 5.49
C PHE A 140 -1.90 -24.98 4.35
N THR A 141 -1.83 -26.29 4.54
CA THR A 141 -2.19 -27.29 3.51
C THR A 141 -3.64 -27.74 3.57
N ASP A 142 -4.36 -27.40 4.63
CA ASP A 142 -5.72 -27.82 4.91
C ASP A 142 -6.61 -26.59 5.16
N ASP A 143 -7.59 -26.36 4.29
CA ASP A 143 -8.51 -25.21 4.36
C ASP A 143 -9.28 -25.18 5.68
N GLU A 144 -9.71 -26.34 6.19
CA GLU A 144 -10.45 -26.45 7.45
C GLU A 144 -9.55 -26.02 8.62
N ALA A 145 -8.30 -26.51 8.65
CA ALA A 145 -7.32 -26.09 9.66
C ALA A 145 -7.00 -24.58 9.60
N VAL A 146 -6.97 -23.98 8.40
CA VAL A 146 -6.83 -22.51 8.26
C VAL A 146 -8.01 -21.79 8.92
N ARG A 147 -9.24 -22.27 8.69
CA ARG A 147 -10.46 -21.64 9.21
C ARG A 147 -10.63 -21.82 10.72
N GLU A 148 -10.38 -23.02 11.23
CA GLU A 148 -10.57 -23.33 12.65
C GLU A 148 -9.43 -22.78 13.52
N GLY A 149 -8.21 -22.72 12.99
CA GLY A 149 -7.03 -22.28 13.73
C GLY A 149 -6.55 -20.88 13.37
N TYR A 150 -6.16 -20.67 12.10
CA TYR A 150 -5.43 -19.47 11.71
C TYR A 150 -6.29 -18.20 11.69
N TYR A 151 -7.58 -18.30 11.40
CA TYR A 151 -8.48 -17.15 11.40
C TYR A 151 -8.55 -16.47 12.78
N ALA A 152 -8.57 -17.24 13.86
CA ALA A 152 -8.52 -16.70 15.22
C ALA A 152 -7.22 -15.94 15.49
N VAL A 153 -6.09 -16.47 15.01
CA VAL A 153 -4.77 -15.80 15.09
C VAL A 153 -4.76 -14.48 14.32
N VAL A 154 -5.37 -14.46 13.12
CA VAL A 154 -5.49 -13.25 12.30
C VAL A 154 -6.36 -12.20 12.99
N GLU A 155 -7.50 -12.59 13.57
CA GLU A 155 -8.36 -11.65 14.30
C GLU A 155 -7.64 -11.06 15.53
N GLU A 156 -6.99 -11.87 16.35
CA GLU A 156 -6.22 -11.40 17.51
C GLU A 156 -5.14 -10.40 17.08
N LEU A 157 -4.44 -10.73 15.99
CA LEU A 157 -3.40 -9.88 15.42
C LEU A 157 -3.95 -8.53 14.96
N LEU A 158 -5.07 -8.53 14.23
CA LEU A 158 -5.71 -7.29 13.77
C LEU A 158 -6.11 -6.42 14.97
N ARG A 159 -6.75 -6.99 16.00
CA ARG A 159 -7.16 -6.26 17.22
C ARG A 159 -5.96 -5.69 17.99
N LYS A 160 -4.83 -6.40 18.00
CA LYS A 160 -3.59 -5.92 18.63
C LYS A 160 -2.93 -4.78 17.85
N LYS A 161 -3.00 -4.81 16.52
CA LYS A 161 -2.30 -3.87 15.63
C LYS A 161 -3.12 -2.64 15.28
N ILE A 162 -4.44 -2.78 15.25
CA ILE A 162 -5.37 -1.74 14.84
C ILE A 162 -6.31 -1.47 16.02
N PRO A 163 -6.17 -0.32 16.70
CA PRO A 163 -6.97 -0.01 17.87
C PRO A 163 -8.42 0.28 17.48
N GLY A 164 -9.36 -0.09 18.36
CA GLY A 164 -10.77 0.28 18.23
C GLY A 164 -11.64 -0.69 17.44
N ILE A 165 -11.08 -1.80 16.92
CA ILE A 165 -11.86 -2.84 16.24
C ILE A 165 -12.95 -3.40 17.17
N LYS A 166 -14.20 -3.39 16.70
CA LYS A 166 -15.35 -4.01 17.36
C LYS A 166 -15.68 -5.36 16.76
N LYS A 167 -15.70 -5.44 15.43
CA LYS A 167 -16.04 -6.65 14.68
C LYS A 167 -15.02 -6.90 13.57
N VAL A 168 -14.67 -8.17 13.38
CA VAL A 168 -13.89 -8.65 12.25
C VAL A 168 -14.73 -9.72 11.55
N VAL A 169 -14.80 -9.65 10.22
CA VAL A 169 -15.39 -10.70 9.39
C VAL A 169 -14.35 -11.14 8.39
N ILE A 170 -13.82 -12.35 8.57
CA ILE A 170 -12.88 -12.96 7.63
C ILE A 170 -13.68 -13.71 6.60
N PHE A 171 -13.62 -13.26 5.35
CA PHE A 171 -14.51 -13.75 4.31
C PHE A 171 -13.82 -14.64 3.27
N ASP A 172 -12.50 -14.55 3.16
CA ASP A 172 -11.74 -15.29 2.15
C ASP A 172 -10.26 -15.37 2.56
N HIS A 173 -9.57 -16.40 2.06
CA HIS A 173 -8.12 -16.44 2.02
C HIS A 173 -7.62 -17.03 0.71
N THR A 174 -6.44 -16.62 0.28
CA THR A 174 -5.84 -17.12 -0.96
C THR A 174 -4.41 -17.57 -0.71
N ILE A 175 -4.12 -18.79 -1.13
CA ILE A 175 -2.76 -19.31 -1.18
C ILE A 175 -2.23 -19.16 -2.60
N ARG A 176 -1.03 -18.60 -2.74
CA ARG A 176 -0.31 -18.47 -4.01
C ARG A 176 1.00 -19.23 -3.94
N LYS A 177 1.26 -20.09 -4.92
CA LYS A 177 2.49 -20.88 -5.04
C LYS A 177 3.13 -20.63 -6.40
N ARG A 178 4.43 -20.29 -6.43
CA ARG A 178 5.23 -20.21 -7.66
C ARG A 178 5.75 -21.59 -8.04
N GLU A 179 4.83 -22.40 -8.55
CA GLU A 179 5.06 -23.75 -9.06
C GLU A 179 4.37 -23.88 -10.42
N LYS A 180 4.92 -24.66 -11.36
CA LYS A 180 4.44 -24.70 -12.75
C LYS A 180 2.92 -24.94 -12.88
N ASP A 181 2.37 -25.82 -12.06
CA ASP A 181 1.00 -26.30 -12.16
C ASP A 181 0.05 -25.66 -11.11
N SER A 182 0.54 -24.67 -10.35
CA SER A 182 -0.29 -23.98 -9.38
C SER A 182 -1.29 -23.05 -10.07
N ALA A 183 -2.58 -23.22 -9.74
CA ALA A 183 -3.69 -22.43 -10.26
C ALA A 183 -3.53 -20.92 -9.98
N ARG A 184 -2.89 -20.56 -8.86
CA ARG A 184 -2.67 -19.17 -8.46
C ARG A 184 -1.18 -18.84 -8.30
N GLN A 185 -0.66 -18.14 -9.30
CA GLN A 185 0.69 -17.58 -9.28
C GLN A 185 0.74 -16.22 -8.57
N PRO A 186 1.94 -15.74 -8.19
CA PRO A 186 2.18 -14.35 -7.84
C PRO A 186 1.68 -13.35 -8.90
N VAL A 187 0.84 -12.39 -8.50
CA VAL A 187 0.29 -11.37 -9.42
C VAL A 187 1.30 -10.26 -9.63
N GLN A 188 1.66 -9.99 -10.89
CA GLN A 188 2.60 -8.92 -11.27
C GLN A 188 1.93 -7.65 -11.79
N GLN A 189 0.61 -7.68 -12.00
CA GLN A 189 -0.16 -6.46 -12.25
C GLN A 189 -0.16 -5.63 -10.97
N LEU A 190 0.19 -4.35 -11.05
CA LEU A 190 0.04 -3.43 -9.93
C LEU A 190 -1.45 -3.07 -9.78
N HIS A 191 -2.00 -3.34 -8.60
CA HIS A 191 -3.44 -3.24 -8.35
C HIS A 191 -3.76 -2.89 -6.89
N VAL A 192 -5.03 -2.55 -6.66
CA VAL A 192 -5.71 -2.53 -5.35
C VAL A 192 -6.97 -3.36 -5.46
N ASP A 193 -7.25 -4.21 -4.48
CA ASP A 193 -8.31 -5.21 -4.56
C ASP A 193 -9.74 -4.66 -4.60
N GLN A 194 -9.96 -3.44 -4.13
CA GLN A 194 -11.31 -2.93 -3.88
C GLN A 194 -11.43 -1.47 -4.31
N THR A 195 -12.49 -1.19 -5.07
CA THR A 195 -13.03 0.16 -5.22
C THR A 195 -14.09 0.41 -4.15
N PRO A 196 -14.52 1.66 -3.90
CA PRO A 196 -15.51 1.97 -2.86
C PRO A 196 -16.80 1.16 -3.00
N GLY A 197 -17.34 1.07 -4.23
CA GLY A 197 -18.55 0.28 -4.49
C GLY A 197 -18.34 -1.22 -4.26
N ALA A 198 -17.19 -1.75 -4.69
CA ALA A 198 -16.86 -3.16 -4.45
C ALA A 198 -16.70 -3.48 -2.95
N ALA A 199 -16.10 -2.57 -2.17
CA ALA A 199 -15.95 -2.74 -0.73
C ALA A 199 -17.31 -2.79 -0.02
N GLU A 200 -18.25 -1.94 -0.40
CA GLU A 200 -19.61 -1.95 0.16
C GLU A 200 -20.36 -3.24 -0.19
N VAL A 201 -20.23 -3.73 -1.43
CA VAL A 201 -20.76 -5.03 -1.85
C VAL A 201 -20.16 -6.18 -1.03
N ARG A 202 -18.88 -6.10 -0.65
CA ARG A 202 -18.25 -7.10 0.24
C ARG A 202 -18.86 -7.10 1.64
N VAL A 203 -19.19 -5.93 2.19
CA VAL A 203 -19.90 -5.85 3.48
C VAL A 203 -21.24 -6.57 3.39
N ARG A 204 -22.08 -6.22 2.41
CA ARG A 204 -23.41 -6.83 2.24
C ARG A 204 -23.38 -8.32 1.95
N ARG A 205 -22.33 -8.81 1.30
CA ARG A 205 -22.17 -10.22 0.95
C ARG A 205 -21.78 -11.07 2.16
N HIS A 206 -20.99 -10.52 3.08
CA HIS A 206 -20.29 -11.30 4.10
C HIS A 206 -20.73 -11.02 5.53
N VAL A 207 -21.53 -9.97 5.75
CA VAL A 207 -22.27 -9.78 7.01
C VAL A 207 -23.60 -10.51 6.86
N GLU A 208 -23.81 -11.54 7.66
CA GLU A 208 -24.96 -12.46 7.56
C GLU A 208 -26.32 -11.75 7.74
N ASP A 209 -26.41 -10.81 8.69
CA ASP A 209 -27.61 -10.01 8.92
C ASP A 209 -27.63 -8.78 8.00
N PRO A 210 -28.56 -8.68 7.04
CA PRO A 210 -28.64 -7.53 6.13
C PRO A 210 -28.91 -6.20 6.85
N VAL A 211 -29.65 -6.22 7.96
CA VAL A 211 -29.91 -4.99 8.75
C VAL A 211 -28.62 -4.54 9.42
N GLU A 212 -27.87 -5.48 10.01
CA GLU A 212 -26.55 -5.19 10.57
C GLU A 212 -25.59 -4.65 9.50
N ALA A 213 -25.58 -5.25 8.30
CA ALA A 213 -24.72 -4.81 7.20
C ALA A 213 -24.94 -3.33 6.84
N GLU A 214 -26.21 -2.90 6.72
CA GLU A 214 -26.54 -1.50 6.44
C GLU A 214 -26.17 -0.57 7.60
N GLU A 215 -26.27 -1.01 8.86
CA GLU A 215 -25.79 -0.21 10.01
C GLU A 215 -24.26 -0.08 10.02
N LEU A 216 -23.54 -1.16 9.72
CA LEU A 216 -22.07 -1.18 9.68
C LEU A 216 -21.51 -0.27 8.58
N ILE A 217 -22.18 -0.18 7.42
CA ILE A 217 -21.77 0.69 6.30
C ILE A 217 -21.81 2.18 6.69
N LYS A 218 -22.70 2.58 7.60
CA LYS A 218 -22.78 3.97 8.10
C LYS A 218 -21.56 4.33 8.97
N GLY A 219 -20.94 3.34 9.60
CA GLY A 219 -19.76 3.46 10.44
C GLY A 219 -18.45 3.60 9.65
N ARG A 220 -17.32 3.53 10.37
CA ARG A 220 -16.02 3.29 9.73
C ARG A 220 -15.87 1.79 9.52
N TYR A 221 -15.52 1.39 8.31
CA TYR A 221 -15.11 0.03 8.03
C TYR A 221 -13.91 0.02 7.07
N GLN A 222 -13.15 -1.07 7.12
CA GLN A 222 -11.97 -1.27 6.31
C GLN A 222 -11.97 -2.67 5.72
N ILE A 223 -11.25 -2.83 4.60
CA ILE A 223 -10.81 -4.14 4.12
C ILE A 223 -9.30 -4.18 4.29
N ILE A 224 -8.82 -5.07 5.15
CA ILE A 224 -7.41 -5.30 5.42
C ILE A 224 -7.06 -6.73 5.02
N ASN A 225 -6.05 -6.90 4.19
CA ASN A 225 -5.46 -8.19 3.92
C ASN A 225 -4.29 -8.42 4.88
N VAL A 226 -4.19 -9.64 5.43
CA VAL A 226 -3.05 -10.11 6.20
C VAL A 226 -2.26 -11.07 5.32
N TRP A 227 -1.10 -10.62 4.84
CA TRP A 227 -0.23 -11.38 3.95
C TRP A 227 0.94 -11.99 4.72
N ARG A 228 1.26 -13.27 4.45
CA ARG A 228 2.32 -14.02 5.12
C ARG A 228 3.00 -15.04 4.18
N PRO A 229 4.34 -15.15 4.18
CA PRO A 229 5.07 -16.26 3.54
C PRO A 229 4.78 -17.62 4.20
N ILE A 230 4.75 -18.69 3.41
CA ILE A 230 4.54 -20.07 3.88
C ILE A 230 5.82 -20.87 3.70
N GLY A 231 6.21 -21.64 4.72
CA GLY A 231 7.31 -22.63 4.68
C GLY A 231 8.73 -22.05 4.61
N HIS A 232 8.97 -20.97 3.87
CA HIS A 232 10.27 -20.33 3.72
C HIS A 232 10.14 -18.83 3.43
N ALA A 233 11.27 -18.12 3.43
CA ALA A 233 11.30 -16.70 3.13
C ALA A 233 10.82 -16.41 1.70
N ALA A 234 10.02 -15.35 1.53
CA ALA A 234 9.56 -14.87 0.22
C ALA A 234 10.66 -14.10 -0.51
N THR A 235 11.79 -14.76 -0.78
CA THR A 235 12.91 -14.20 -1.56
C THR A 235 12.60 -14.21 -3.05
N ASP A 236 11.92 -15.24 -3.53
CA ASP A 236 11.39 -15.32 -4.89
C ASP A 236 10.05 -14.57 -4.99
N PHE A 237 9.88 -13.76 -6.03
CA PHE A 237 8.68 -12.95 -6.27
C PHE A 237 8.15 -12.19 -5.02
N PRO A 238 8.99 -11.46 -4.26
CA PRO A 238 8.55 -10.75 -3.06
C PRO A 238 7.37 -9.82 -3.31
N LEU A 239 6.61 -9.53 -2.26
CA LEU A 239 5.51 -8.58 -2.31
C LEU A 239 6.04 -7.15 -2.16
N ALA A 240 5.81 -6.32 -3.16
CA ALA A 240 6.00 -4.88 -3.10
C ALA A 240 4.68 -4.15 -2.86
N VAL A 241 4.77 -3.04 -2.14
CA VAL A 241 3.69 -2.13 -1.80
C VAL A 241 4.08 -0.70 -2.11
N VAL A 242 3.12 0.13 -2.52
CA VAL A 242 3.31 1.56 -2.77
C VAL A 242 2.79 2.34 -1.57
N ASP A 243 3.58 3.32 -1.12
CA ASP A 243 3.18 4.24 -0.07
C ASP A 243 2.04 5.13 -0.54
N TRP A 244 0.88 4.99 0.12
CA TRP A 244 -0.35 5.72 -0.19
C TRP A 244 -0.12 7.23 -0.34
N ARG A 245 0.77 7.82 0.49
CA ARG A 245 1.10 9.26 0.47
C ARG A 245 1.69 9.74 -0.85
N THR A 246 2.08 8.80 -1.71
CA THR A 246 2.67 9.05 -3.04
C THR A 246 1.76 8.70 -4.20
N THR A 247 0.54 8.27 -3.90
CA THR A 247 -0.52 8.02 -4.88
C THR A 247 -1.39 9.27 -5.07
N GLN A 248 -2.08 9.33 -6.20
CA GLN A 248 -3.06 10.35 -6.53
C GLN A 248 -4.35 9.68 -7.04
N PRO A 249 -5.52 10.35 -6.95
CA PRO A 249 -6.77 9.80 -7.47
C PRO A 249 -6.69 9.39 -8.95
N GLU A 250 -5.93 10.12 -9.77
CA GLU A 250 -5.78 9.83 -11.20
C GLU A 250 -4.94 8.57 -11.48
N ASP A 251 -4.20 8.08 -10.48
CA ASP A 251 -3.45 6.84 -10.59
C ASP A 251 -4.38 5.60 -10.57
N LEU A 252 -5.63 5.77 -10.11
CA LEU A 252 -6.57 4.68 -9.81
C LEU A 252 -7.59 4.49 -10.94
N ILE A 253 -7.41 3.45 -11.75
CA ILE A 253 -8.33 3.13 -12.86
C ILE A 253 -9.22 1.94 -12.45
N SER A 254 -10.52 2.16 -12.32
CA SER A 254 -11.48 1.10 -12.00
C SER A 254 -11.52 0.04 -13.11
N VAL A 255 -11.34 -1.22 -12.74
CA VAL A 255 -11.35 -2.39 -13.62
C VAL A 255 -12.39 -3.38 -13.14
N ASP A 256 -13.31 -3.77 -14.03
CA ASP A 256 -14.27 -4.84 -13.75
C ASP A 256 -13.57 -6.21 -13.66
N LEU A 257 -13.95 -7.00 -12.66
CA LEU A 257 -13.53 -8.39 -12.54
C LEU A 257 -14.59 -9.31 -13.15
N LEU A 258 -14.21 -9.99 -14.22
CA LEU A 258 -15.01 -11.01 -14.90
C LEU A 258 -14.80 -12.37 -14.25
N TYR A 259 -15.88 -12.94 -13.73
CA TYR A 259 -15.94 -14.28 -13.17
C TYR A 259 -16.69 -15.20 -14.14
N PRO A 260 -16.30 -16.47 -14.27
CA PRO A 260 -17.11 -17.46 -14.97
C PRO A 260 -18.49 -17.56 -14.33
N LYS A 261 -19.54 -17.58 -15.15
CA LYS A 261 -20.92 -17.82 -14.71
C LYS A 261 -21.00 -19.20 -14.08
N ARG A 262 -21.45 -19.24 -12.83
CA ARG A 262 -21.66 -20.48 -12.09
C ARG A 262 -23.08 -21.00 -12.30
N LYS A 263 -23.30 -22.28 -12.04
CA LYS A 263 -24.64 -22.88 -12.05
C LYS A 263 -25.45 -22.37 -10.85
N ASP A 264 -26.77 -22.37 -10.98
CA ASP A 264 -27.67 -22.00 -9.88
C ASP A 264 -27.43 -22.87 -8.63
N GLY A 265 -27.42 -22.25 -7.45
CA GLY A 265 -27.17 -22.93 -6.16
C GLY A 265 -25.71 -22.92 -5.68
N ASP A 266 -24.84 -22.13 -6.32
CA ASP A 266 -23.47 -21.89 -5.86
C ASP A 266 -23.47 -21.17 -4.49
N ASP A 267 -22.65 -21.66 -3.56
CA ASP A 267 -22.48 -21.13 -2.19
C ASP A 267 -21.79 -19.75 -2.13
N HIS A 268 -21.49 -19.16 -3.29
CA HIS A 268 -20.74 -17.92 -3.47
C HIS A 268 -19.32 -17.96 -2.90
N ASP A 269 -18.83 -19.14 -2.57
CA ASP A 269 -17.47 -19.39 -2.16
C ASP A 269 -16.62 -19.64 -3.40
N ASP A 270 -15.73 -18.70 -3.71
CA ASP A 270 -14.84 -18.83 -4.85
C ASP A 270 -13.57 -19.64 -4.53
N ARG A 271 -13.33 -19.99 -3.26
CA ARG A 271 -12.10 -20.65 -2.80
C ARG A 271 -11.97 -22.08 -3.31
N GLY A 272 -10.82 -22.42 -3.88
CA GLY A 272 -10.47 -23.78 -4.30
C GLY A 272 -11.26 -24.30 -5.51
N LYS A 273 -12.14 -23.47 -6.09
CA LYS A 273 -12.97 -23.80 -7.25
C LYS A 273 -12.41 -23.20 -8.55
N GLU A 274 -11.17 -22.70 -8.51
CA GLU A 274 -10.52 -22.08 -9.66
C GLU A 274 -10.13 -23.13 -10.68
N VAL A 275 -10.73 -23.04 -11.87
CA VAL A 275 -10.39 -23.89 -13.02
C VAL A 275 -9.80 -23.00 -14.09
N ARG A 276 -8.62 -23.37 -14.59
CA ARG A 276 -8.02 -22.66 -15.73
C ARG A 276 -8.89 -22.89 -16.96
N PRO A 277 -9.34 -21.82 -17.66
CA PRO A 277 -10.15 -21.98 -18.87
C PRO A 277 -9.35 -22.64 -20.00
N ASP A 278 -10.04 -23.10 -21.03
CA ASP A 278 -9.39 -23.59 -22.25
C ASP A 278 -8.66 -22.43 -22.94
N GLU A 279 -7.42 -22.67 -23.40
CA GLU A 279 -6.58 -21.65 -24.04
C GLU A 279 -7.24 -21.01 -25.26
N ALA A 280 -8.06 -21.77 -26.00
CA ALA A 280 -8.82 -21.26 -27.15
C ALA A 280 -9.87 -20.20 -26.78
N THR A 281 -10.25 -20.10 -25.50
CA THR A 281 -11.30 -19.19 -24.99
C THR A 281 -10.76 -18.03 -24.16
N PHE A 282 -9.44 -17.90 -24.03
CA PHE A 282 -8.82 -16.88 -23.17
C PHE A 282 -9.32 -15.46 -23.47
N THR A 283 -9.45 -15.09 -24.74
CA THR A 283 -9.88 -13.76 -25.17
C THR A 283 -11.40 -13.55 -25.18
N SER A 284 -12.20 -14.62 -25.13
CA SER A 284 -13.67 -14.52 -25.15
C SER A 284 -14.22 -14.14 -23.78
N THR A 285 -15.19 -13.23 -23.71
CA THR A 285 -15.93 -12.92 -22.48
C THR A 285 -17.26 -13.68 -22.39
N GLU A 286 -17.55 -14.56 -23.35
CA GLU A 286 -18.75 -15.39 -23.33
C GLU A 286 -18.71 -16.34 -22.11
N GLY A 287 -19.84 -16.44 -21.40
CA GLY A 287 -19.92 -17.23 -20.17
C GLY A 287 -19.32 -16.54 -18.93
N TYR A 288 -18.96 -15.26 -19.00
CA TYR A 288 -18.50 -14.48 -17.85
C TYR A 288 -19.54 -13.43 -17.43
N GLU A 289 -19.43 -12.97 -16.17
CA GLU A 289 -20.20 -11.88 -15.60
C GLU A 289 -19.34 -11.02 -14.66
N VAL A 290 -19.70 -9.75 -14.50
CA VAL A 290 -19.03 -8.84 -13.57
C VAL A 290 -19.50 -9.14 -12.14
N ARG A 291 -18.60 -9.58 -11.25
CA ARG A 291 -18.91 -9.84 -9.82
C ARG A 291 -18.06 -9.07 -8.83
N GLY A 292 -17.15 -8.21 -9.32
CA GLY A 292 -16.31 -7.35 -8.52
C GLY A 292 -15.64 -6.26 -9.33
N GLU A 293 -14.96 -5.34 -8.65
CA GLU A 293 -14.22 -4.24 -9.25
C GLU A 293 -12.95 -3.98 -8.44
N THR A 294 -11.85 -3.71 -9.12
CA THR A 294 -10.52 -3.42 -8.54
C THR A 294 -9.99 -2.11 -9.10
N TYR A 295 -8.89 -1.58 -8.55
CA TYR A 295 -8.11 -0.57 -9.26
C TYR A 295 -6.90 -1.21 -9.92
N ALA A 296 -6.72 -0.99 -11.22
CA ALA A 296 -5.41 -1.08 -11.84
C ALA A 296 -4.74 0.30 -11.80
N ILE A 297 -3.41 0.29 -11.66
CA ILE A 297 -2.68 1.50 -11.30
C ILE A 297 -1.97 2.06 -12.52
N ALA A 298 -2.22 3.34 -12.82
CA ALA A 298 -1.59 4.08 -13.90
C ALA A 298 -0.15 4.50 -13.52
N PRO A 299 0.75 4.68 -14.48
CA PRO A 299 2.16 4.96 -14.19
C PRO A 299 2.33 6.37 -13.63
N SER A 300 3.02 6.45 -12.48
CA SER A 300 3.45 7.71 -11.87
C SER A 300 4.91 7.61 -11.44
N ASP A 301 5.67 8.69 -11.60
CA ASP A 301 7.05 8.79 -11.11
C ASP A 301 7.12 9.15 -9.62
N LYS A 302 5.97 9.51 -9.01
CA LYS A 302 5.88 9.82 -7.58
C LYS A 302 5.84 8.55 -6.71
N HIS A 303 5.36 7.42 -7.25
CA HIS A 303 5.19 6.17 -6.51
C HIS A 303 6.48 5.73 -5.82
N LYS A 304 6.43 5.62 -4.49
CA LYS A 304 7.50 5.05 -3.69
C LYS A 304 7.17 3.60 -3.34
N PHE A 305 7.99 2.69 -3.86
CA PHE A 305 7.85 1.26 -3.63
C PHE A 305 8.66 0.82 -2.43
N TYR A 306 8.04 -0.09 -1.68
CA TYR A 306 8.62 -0.71 -0.51
C TYR A 306 8.37 -2.22 -0.53
N TYR A 307 9.23 -2.98 0.13
CA TYR A 307 9.07 -4.43 0.35
C TYR A 307 9.81 -4.86 1.61
N ALA A 308 9.47 -6.02 2.16
CA ALA A 308 10.27 -6.65 3.21
C ALA A 308 11.19 -7.68 2.57
N LYS A 309 12.49 -7.36 2.45
CA LYS A 309 13.49 -8.27 1.85
C LYS A 309 13.54 -9.59 2.63
N ASP A 310 13.47 -10.73 1.94
CA ASP A 310 13.51 -12.06 2.56
C ASP A 310 12.51 -12.21 3.72
N MET A 311 11.30 -11.65 3.56
CA MET A 311 10.25 -11.76 4.58
C MET A 311 10.00 -13.22 4.93
N THR A 312 10.13 -13.55 6.21
CA THR A 312 10.03 -14.94 6.70
C THR A 312 8.60 -15.27 7.14
N PRO A 313 8.25 -16.56 7.32
CA PRO A 313 6.96 -16.95 7.91
C PRO A 313 6.72 -16.43 9.32
N GLU A 314 7.74 -15.91 10.01
CA GLU A 314 7.63 -15.28 11.35
C GLU A 314 7.09 -13.84 11.28
N GLU A 315 6.95 -13.29 10.09
CA GLU A 315 6.48 -11.94 9.84
C GLU A 315 5.14 -11.96 9.09
N GLY A 316 4.34 -10.91 9.30
CA GLY A 316 3.15 -10.63 8.51
C GLY A 316 3.14 -9.19 8.01
N MET A 317 2.39 -8.95 6.95
CA MET A 317 2.17 -7.63 6.38
C MET A 317 0.67 -7.34 6.36
N LEU A 318 0.29 -6.18 6.91
CA LEU A 318 -1.05 -5.64 6.72
C LEU A 318 -1.07 -4.84 5.42
N ILE A 319 -2.09 -5.05 4.60
CA ILE A 319 -2.31 -4.30 3.36
C ILE A 319 -3.73 -3.76 3.42
N LYS A 320 -3.88 -2.44 3.51
CA LYS A 320 -5.19 -1.81 3.43
C LYS A 320 -5.65 -1.81 1.98
N CYS A 321 -6.76 -2.49 1.71
CA CYS A 321 -7.39 -2.49 0.40
C CYS A 321 -8.49 -1.42 0.31
N PHE A 322 -9.11 -1.06 1.45
CA PHE A 322 -10.13 -0.01 1.52
C PHE A 322 -10.29 0.55 2.94
N ASP A 323 -10.69 1.82 3.07
CA ASP A 323 -11.13 2.46 4.33
C ASP A 323 -12.22 3.49 4.04
N SER A 324 -13.43 3.29 4.59
CA SER A 324 -14.59 4.15 4.32
C SER A 324 -14.45 5.58 4.84
N ARG A 325 -13.43 5.85 5.67
CA ARG A 325 -13.10 7.18 6.18
C ARG A 325 -11.84 7.76 5.58
N SER A 326 -11.28 7.16 4.53
CA SER A 326 -10.06 7.68 3.91
C SER A 326 -10.23 9.06 3.29
N GLN A 327 -9.12 9.76 3.11
CA GLN A 327 -9.09 11.02 2.39
C GLN A 327 -9.77 10.87 1.01
N GLY A 328 -10.57 11.87 0.63
CA GLY A 328 -11.27 11.93 -0.65
C GLY A 328 -12.64 11.26 -0.69
N LEU A 329 -13.00 10.47 0.32
CA LEU A 329 -14.35 9.87 0.43
C LEU A 329 -15.32 10.73 1.24
N PRO A 330 -16.64 10.57 1.06
CA PRO A 330 -17.65 11.24 1.87
C PRO A 330 -17.45 11.00 3.37
N GLY A 331 -17.28 12.09 4.14
CA GLY A 331 -16.97 12.01 5.57
C GLY A 331 -15.59 11.41 5.87
N GLY A 332 -14.65 11.52 4.93
CA GLY A 332 -13.28 11.09 5.07
C GLY A 332 -12.43 12.04 5.92
N ARG A 333 -11.33 11.52 6.46
CA ARG A 333 -10.33 12.25 7.24
C ARG A 333 -9.12 12.59 6.39
N GLU A 334 -8.72 13.85 6.39
CA GLU A 334 -7.49 14.30 5.71
C GLU A 334 -6.27 13.53 6.24
N GLY A 335 -5.38 13.15 5.32
CA GLY A 335 -4.17 12.39 5.63
C GLY A 335 -4.38 10.92 5.99
N LEU A 336 -5.62 10.43 6.06
CA LEU A 336 -5.89 9.02 6.33
C LEU A 336 -5.73 8.18 5.05
N ALA A 337 -4.79 7.23 5.08
CA ALA A 337 -4.57 6.29 3.99
C ALA A 337 -5.81 5.45 3.68
N GLY A 338 -6.18 5.39 2.40
CA GLY A 338 -7.38 4.66 1.95
C GLY A 338 -7.13 3.29 1.35
N LEU A 339 -5.94 3.05 0.80
CA LEU A 339 -5.59 1.84 0.10
C LEU A 339 -4.09 1.69 -0.04
N THR A 340 -3.64 0.54 -0.56
CA THR A 340 -2.23 0.24 -0.85
C THR A 340 -2.14 -0.46 -2.20
N PRO A 341 -1.59 0.20 -3.23
CA PRO A 341 -1.20 -0.48 -4.45
C PRO A 341 -0.14 -1.53 -4.14
N HIS A 342 -0.32 -2.76 -4.61
CA HIS A 342 0.60 -3.85 -4.30
C HIS A 342 0.73 -4.84 -5.46
N THR A 343 1.85 -5.56 -5.47
CA THR A 343 2.19 -6.49 -6.55
C THR A 343 3.38 -7.38 -6.18
N ALA A 344 3.46 -8.56 -6.79
CA ALA A 344 4.68 -9.34 -6.79
C ALA A 344 5.65 -8.77 -7.84
N PHE A 345 6.95 -8.77 -7.54
CA PHE A 345 7.96 -8.35 -8.50
C PHE A 345 9.18 -9.28 -8.49
N VAL A 346 9.94 -9.27 -9.58
CA VAL A 346 11.22 -9.98 -9.64
C VAL A 346 12.30 -9.09 -9.05
N ASP A 347 12.88 -9.50 -7.92
CA ASP A 347 14.07 -8.86 -7.35
C ASP A 347 15.33 -9.40 -8.06
N PRO A 348 16.15 -8.56 -8.72
CA PRO A 348 17.41 -8.98 -9.33
C PRO A 348 18.40 -9.61 -8.35
N ALA A 349 18.24 -9.38 -7.04
CA ALA A 349 19.05 -9.99 -6.00
C ALA A 349 18.55 -11.38 -5.56
N THR A 350 17.49 -11.92 -6.17
CA THR A 350 16.98 -13.28 -5.90
C THR A 350 18.04 -14.32 -6.28
N PRO A 351 18.48 -15.18 -5.35
CA PRO A 351 19.39 -16.28 -5.67
C PRO A 351 18.82 -17.23 -6.72
N ALA A 352 19.67 -17.80 -7.56
CA ALA A 352 19.24 -18.70 -8.64
C ALA A 352 18.59 -20.01 -8.10
N ASP A 353 18.96 -20.42 -6.88
CA ASP A 353 18.45 -21.58 -6.16
C ASP A 353 17.33 -21.23 -5.17
N ALA A 354 16.81 -19.99 -5.20
CA ALA A 354 15.71 -19.58 -4.35
C ALA A 354 14.48 -20.46 -4.60
N LYS A 355 13.88 -20.97 -3.52
CA LYS A 355 12.64 -21.72 -3.59
C LYS A 355 11.51 -20.82 -4.11
N GLY A 356 10.66 -21.38 -4.96
CA GLY A 356 9.46 -20.70 -5.44
C GLY A 356 8.61 -20.15 -4.29
N ARG A 357 8.14 -18.91 -4.40
CA ARG A 357 7.32 -18.28 -3.36
C ARG A 357 6.10 -19.11 -3.01
N GLN A 358 5.83 -19.27 -1.72
CA GLN A 358 4.54 -19.68 -1.20
C GLN A 358 4.06 -18.64 -0.19
N SER A 359 2.79 -18.23 -0.28
CA SER A 359 2.23 -17.19 0.59
C SER A 359 0.72 -17.35 0.76
N ILE A 360 0.23 -16.99 1.93
CA ILE A 360 -1.21 -16.86 2.23
C ILE A 360 -1.57 -15.38 2.38
N GLU A 361 -2.75 -15.03 1.90
CA GLU A 361 -3.38 -13.73 2.09
C GLU A 361 -4.78 -13.95 2.65
N VAL A 362 -5.04 -13.49 3.88
CA VAL A 362 -6.34 -13.57 4.53
C VAL A 362 -7.03 -12.22 4.43
N ARG A 363 -8.27 -12.17 3.91
CA ARG A 363 -9.01 -10.94 3.66
C ARG A 363 -10.05 -10.70 4.75
N CYS A 364 -9.97 -9.54 5.37
CA CYS A 364 -10.75 -9.22 6.56
C CYS A 364 -11.53 -7.92 6.37
N LEU A 365 -12.83 -7.96 6.62
CA LEU A 365 -13.61 -6.77 6.92
C LEU A 365 -13.42 -6.40 8.40
N VAL A 366 -13.17 -5.13 8.66
CA VAL A 366 -12.88 -4.60 10.00
C VAL A 366 -13.80 -3.42 10.29
N PHE A 367 -14.51 -3.46 11.42
CA PHE A 367 -15.52 -2.47 11.82
C PHE A 367 -15.20 -1.88 13.21
N TYR A 368 -15.63 -0.64 13.45
CA TYR A 368 -15.21 0.22 14.58
C TYR A 368 -16.35 0.75 15.44
#